data_AF-A0A529N9I8-F1
#
_entry.id   AF-A0A529N9I8-F1
#
_cell.length_a   1.000
_cell.length_b   1.000
_cell.length_c   1.000
_cell.angle_alpha   90.00
_cell.angle_beta   90.00
_cell.angle_gamma   90.00
#
_symmetry.space_group_name_H-M   'P 1'
#
loop_
_entity.id
_entity.type
_entity.pdbx_description
1 polymer ?
#
loop_
_entity_poly.entity_id
_entity_poly.type
_entity_poly.pdbx_seq_one_letter_code
_entity_poly.pdbx_strand_id
1 'polypeptide(L)'
;GFVRDRDDQIDAMYTSLFRELLTYMMEDPRNITPCTHLLFCAKNIERIGDHATNIAETIYYIVTGDQMPAERPKGDKTDKIAVPGTLPVK
;
A
#
# COMPACT_ATOMS: atom_id res chain seq x y z
N GLY A 1 3.86 -17.31 -9.84
CA GLY A 1 3.93 -15.95 -9.31
C GLY A 1 4.10 -16.07 -7.82
N PHE A 2 5.29 -15.72 -7.35
CA PHE A 2 5.69 -15.80 -5.95
C PHE A 2 4.81 -14.85 -5.12
N VAL A 3 4.68 -15.08 -3.81
CA VAL A 3 3.89 -14.22 -2.90
C VAL A 3 4.27 -12.73 -3.03
N ARG A 4 5.53 -12.44 -3.37
CA ARG A 4 6.06 -11.11 -3.71
C ARG A 4 5.31 -10.39 -4.84
N ASP A 5 5.08 -11.06 -5.97
CA ASP A 5 4.42 -10.45 -7.14
C ASP A 5 2.97 -10.02 -6.83
N ARG A 6 2.33 -10.70 -5.87
CA ARG A 6 0.96 -10.38 -5.44
C ARG A 6 0.95 -9.22 -4.45
N ASP A 7 1.98 -9.08 -3.63
CA ASP A 7 2.07 -7.96 -2.71
C ASP A 7 2.33 -6.63 -3.44
N ASP A 8 3.16 -6.63 -4.48
CA ASP A 8 3.37 -5.43 -5.31
C ASP A 8 2.06 -4.95 -5.96
N GLN A 9 1.15 -5.88 -6.30
CA GLN A 9 -0.19 -5.55 -6.77
C GLN A 9 -1.06 -4.94 -5.66
N ILE A 10 -0.96 -5.44 -4.43
CA ILE A 10 -1.67 -4.91 -3.26
C ILE A 10 -1.19 -3.48 -2.96
N ASP A 11 0.12 -3.23 -2.98
CA ASP A 11 0.72 -1.89 -2.81
C ASP A 11 0.20 -0.89 -3.86
N ALA A 12 0.15 -1.31 -5.13
CA ALA A 12 -0.36 -0.49 -6.22
C ALA A 12 -1.86 -0.20 -6.06
N MET A 13 -2.65 -1.21 -5.68
CA MET A 13 -4.09 -1.07 -5.41
C MET A 13 -4.34 -0.13 -4.24
N TYR A 14 -3.59 -0.27 -3.14
CA TYR A 14 -3.68 0.63 -1.98
C TYR A 14 -3.40 2.08 -2.39
N THR A 15 -2.34 2.32 -3.18
CA THR A 15 -2.00 3.67 -3.66
C THR A 15 -3.10 4.27 -4.55
N SER A 16 -3.73 3.46 -5.41
CA SER A 16 -4.84 3.91 -6.26
C SER A 16 -6.07 4.25 -5.42
N LEU A 17 -6.46 3.34 -4.52
CA LEU A 17 -7.62 3.52 -3.64
C LEU A 17 -7.44 4.72 -2.72
N PHE A 18 -6.23 4.97 -2.23
CA PHE A 18 -5.91 6.14 -1.42
C PHE A 18 -6.25 7.45 -2.15
N ARG A 19 -5.88 7.56 -3.43
CA ARG A 19 -6.19 8.75 -4.25
C ARG A 19 -7.68 8.91 -4.49
N GLU A 20 -8.35 7.83 -4.84
CA GLU A 20 -9.79 7.83 -5.10
C GLU A 20 -10.59 8.26 -3.85
N LEU A 21 -10.25 7.71 -2.69
CA LEU A 21 -10.89 8.08 -1.43
C LEU A 21 -10.65 9.54 -1.07
N LEU A 22 -9.44 10.08 -1.30
CA LEU A 22 -9.20 11.52 -1.12
C LEU A 22 -10.06 12.37 -2.05
N THR A 23 -10.26 11.97 -3.31
CA THR A 23 -11.15 12.66 -4.23
C THR A 23 -12.58 12.69 -3.70
N TYR A 24 -13.12 11.57 -3.19
CA TYR A 24 -14.47 11.55 -2.60
C TYR A 24 -14.61 12.41 -1.35
N MET A 25 -13.56 12.50 -0.53
CA MET A 25 -13.54 13.39 0.63
C MET A 25 -13.52 14.88 0.24
N MET A 26 -12.84 15.22 -0.86
CA MET A 26 -12.78 16.59 -1.39
C MET A 26 -14.06 17.01 -2.09
N GLU A 27 -14.76 16.07 -2.75
CA GLU A 27 -16.05 16.31 -3.41
C GLU A 27 -17.17 16.58 -2.40
N ASP A 28 -17.21 15.84 -1.30
CA ASP A 28 -18.19 16.04 -0.23
C ASP A 28 -17.58 15.70 1.15
N PRO A 29 -17.43 16.68 2.07
CA PRO A 29 -16.89 16.46 3.41
C PRO A 29 -17.64 15.41 4.24
N ARG A 30 -18.91 15.10 3.93
CA ARG A 30 -19.66 14.02 4.59
C ARG A 30 -19.03 12.64 4.36
N ASN A 31 -18.22 12.49 3.31
CA ASN A 31 -17.51 11.26 3.00
C ASN A 31 -16.22 11.05 3.81
N ILE A 32 -15.75 12.04 4.58
CA ILE A 32 -14.48 11.95 5.34
C ILE A 32 -14.47 10.73 6.27
N THR A 33 -15.47 10.57 7.12
CA THR A 33 -15.53 9.46 8.07
C THR A 33 -15.58 8.08 7.39
N PRO A 34 -16.51 7.79 6.46
CA PRO A 34 -16.55 6.48 5.80
C PRO A 34 -15.29 6.21 4.97
N CYS A 35 -14.76 7.20 4.24
CA CYS A 35 -13.53 7.02 3.46
C CYS A 35 -12.32 6.78 4.37
N THR A 36 -12.28 7.38 5.57
CA THR A 36 -11.21 7.12 6.56
C THR A 36 -11.26 5.67 7.06
N HIS A 37 -12.44 5.12 7.31
CA HIS A 37 -12.57 3.69 7.67
C HIS A 37 -12.09 2.78 6.53
N LEU A 38 -12.44 3.10 5.28
CA LEU A 38 -11.97 2.35 4.11
C LEU A 38 -10.45 2.43 3.95
N LEU A 39 -9.83 3.59 4.20
CA LEU A 39 -8.37 3.74 4.22
C LEU A 39 -7.72 2.83 5.27
N PHE A 40 -8.29 2.76 6.48
CA PHE A 40 -7.80 1.84 7.49
C PHE A 40 -7.92 0.38 7.06
N CYS A 41 -9.06 -0.03 6.49
CA CYS A 41 -9.22 -1.38 5.97
C CYS A 41 -8.17 -1.69 4.89
N ALA A 42 -7.98 -0.79 3.93
CA ALA A 42 -7.02 -0.94 2.85
C ALA A 42 -5.58 -1.06 3.37
N LYS A 43 -5.17 -0.22 4.33
CA LYS A 43 -3.82 -0.30 4.92
C LYS A 43 -3.62 -1.60 5.72
N ASN A 44 -4.66 -2.10 6.38
CA ASN A 44 -4.56 -3.41 7.07
C ASN A 44 -4.36 -4.56 6.07
N ILE A 45 -4.99 -4.51 4.89
CA ILE A 45 -4.79 -5.51 3.84
C ILE A 45 -3.34 -5.47 3.30
N GLU A 46 -2.80 -4.27 3.05
CA GLU A 46 -1.39 -4.10 2.65
C GLU A 46 -0.42 -4.70 3.69
N ARG A 47 -0.64 -4.43 4.98
CA ARG A 47 0.17 -5.04 6.05
C ARG A 47 0.10 -6.57 6.08
N ILE A 48 -1.06 -7.15 5.79
CA ILE A 48 -1.22 -8.60 5.71
C ILE A 48 -0.39 -9.16 4.54
N GLY A 49 -0.33 -8.46 3.41
CA GLY A 49 0.51 -8.81 2.26
C GLY A 49 2.01 -8.79 2.60
N ASP A 50 2.48 -7.72 3.25
CA ASP A 50 3.89 -7.59 3.67
C ASP A 50 4.25 -8.73 4.64
N HIS A 51 3.38 -9.02 5.63
CA HIS A 51 3.57 -10.15 6.54
C HIS A 51 3.61 -11.51 5.83
N ALA A 52 2.70 -11.76 4.89
CA ALA A 52 2.70 -12.98 4.10
C ALA A 52 4.00 -13.14 3.31
N THR A 53 4.55 -12.03 2.81
CA THR A 53 5.82 -12.05 2.10
C THR A 53 7.01 -12.30 3.02
N ASN A 54 7.06 -11.66 4.19
CA ASN A 54 8.12 -11.89 5.18
C ASN A 54 8.16 -13.37 5.63
N ILE A 55 6.99 -14.01 5.77
CA ILE A 55 6.88 -15.45 6.06
C ILE A 55 7.45 -16.27 4.90
N ALA A 56 7.06 -15.96 3.65
CA ALA A 56 7.55 -16.67 2.47
C ALA A 56 9.08 -16.57 2.31
N GLU A 57 9.65 -15.39 2.56
CA GLU A 57 11.10 -15.15 2.54
C GLU A 57 11.83 -15.93 3.63
N THR A 58 11.23 -16.01 4.83
CA THR A 58 11.77 -16.79 5.94
C THR A 58 11.78 -18.29 5.62
N ILE A 59 10.68 -18.81 5.06
CA ILE A 59 10.58 -20.21 4.63
C ILE A 59 11.62 -20.50 3.53
N TYR A 60 11.78 -19.59 2.56
CA TYR A 60 12.80 -19.72 1.51
C TYR A 60 14.20 -19.85 2.11
N TYR A 61 14.55 -18.99 3.06
CA TYR A 61 15.85 -19.04 3.76
C TYR A 61 16.04 -20.36 4.52
N ILE A 62 15.03 -20.83 5.25
CA ILE A 62 15.09 -22.10 5.99
C ILE A 62 15.33 -23.29 5.06
N VAL A 63 14.73 -23.30 3.87
CA VAL A 63 14.83 -24.43 2.92
C VAL A 63 16.13 -24.40 2.12
N THR A 64 16.57 -23.21 1.69
CA THR A 64 17.69 -23.07 0.74
C THR A 64 19.02 -22.73 1.42
N GLY A 65 18.99 -22.12 2.60
CA GLY A 65 20.16 -21.51 3.26
C GLY A 65 20.53 -20.14 2.71
N ASP A 66 19.88 -19.68 1.63
CA ASP A 66 20.18 -18.43 0.94
C ASP A 66 19.11 -17.37 1.17
N GLN A 67 19.51 -16.09 1.16
CA GLN A 67 18.55 -14.99 1.16
C GLN A 67 17.98 -14.77 -0.24
N MET A 68 16.67 -14.53 -0.31
CA MET A 68 16.00 -14.20 -1.55
C MET A 68 16.44 -12.78 -2.01
N PRO A 69 16.64 -12.52 -3.32
CA PRO A 69 17.19 -11.24 -3.80
C PRO A 69 16.46 -10.01 -3.26
N ALA A 70 17.23 -8.97 -2.94
CA ALA A 70 16.76 -7.75 -2.27
C ALA A 70 15.99 -6.76 -3.16
N GLU A 71 15.89 -7.00 -4.48
CA GLU A 71 15.10 -6.16 -5.38
C GLU A 71 13.61 -6.36 -5.14
N ARG A 72 13.13 -5.70 -4.08
CA ARG A 72 11.72 -5.40 -3.88
C ARG A 72 11.58 -3.89 -3.76
N PRO A 73 11.17 -3.19 -4.82
CA PRO A 73 10.80 -1.80 -4.68
C PRO A 73 9.48 -1.72 -3.88
N LYS A 74 9.55 -1.45 -2.57
CA LYS A 74 8.34 -1.17 -1.77
C LYS A 74 7.52 -0.06 -2.43
N GLY A 75 6.26 -0.34 -2.70
CA GLY A 75 5.43 0.42 -3.62
C GLY A 75 4.58 1.52 -2.98
N ASP A 76 4.53 1.61 -1.64
CA ASP A 76 3.80 2.67 -0.95
C ASP A 76 4.41 4.04 -1.28
N LYS A 77 3.74 4.76 -2.18
CA LYS A 77 4.11 6.11 -2.63
C LYS A 77 3.13 7.16 -2.12
N THR A 78 2.32 6.82 -1.11
CA THR A 78 1.27 7.72 -0.61
C THR A 78 1.85 9.01 -0.03
N ASP A 79 3.06 8.95 0.53
CA ASP A 79 3.87 10.07 1.02
C ASP A 79 4.26 11.09 -0.07
N LYS A 80 4.25 10.69 -1.35
CA LYS A 80 4.69 11.53 -2.49
C LYS A 80 3.53 12.04 -3.34
N ILE A 81 2.29 11.82 -2.92
CA ILE A 81 1.12 12.26 -3.69
C ILE A 81 0.95 13.78 -3.51
N ALA A 82 1.35 14.53 -4.53
CA ALA A 82 0.90 15.91 -4.68
C ALA A 82 -0.58 15.90 -5.07
N VAL A 83 -1.44 16.37 -4.17
CA VAL A 83 -2.87 16.56 -4.47
C VAL A 83 -2.99 17.76 -5.42
N PRO A 84 -3.62 17.61 -6.60
CA PRO A 84 -3.91 18.75 -7.47
C PRO A 84 -4.84 19.72 -6.74
N GLY A 85 -4.36 20.93 -6.42
CA GLY A 85 -5.20 22.00 -5.85
C GLY A 85 -4.70 22.63 -4.54
N THR A 86 -3.67 22.09 -3.88
CA THR A 86 -3.09 22.75 -2.70
C THR A 86 -2.07 23.79 -3.15
N LEU A 87 -2.42 25.09 -3.06
CA LEU A 87 -1.44 26.16 -3.17
C LEU A 87 -0.38 25.98 -2.07
N PRO A 88 0.91 26.22 -2.35
CA PRO A 88 1.93 26.19 -1.30
C PRO A 88 1.59 27.26 -0.28
N VAL A 89 1.35 26.84 0.97
CA VAL A 89 1.26 27.75 2.11
C VAL A 89 2.66 28.35 2.27
N LYS A 90 2.76 29.67 2.06
CA LYS A 90 3.98 30.44 2.30
C LYS A 90 4.35 30.45 3.78
#